data_AF-A0A2V8RNG0-F1
#
_entry.id   AF-A0A2V8RNG0-F1
#
_cell.length_a   1.000
_cell.length_b   1.000
_cell.length_c   1.000
_cell.angle_alpha   90.00
_cell.angle_beta   90.00
_cell.angle_gamma   90.00
#
_symmetry.space_group_name_H-M   'P 1'
#
loop_
_entity.id
_entity.type
_entity.pdbx_description
1 polymer ?
#
loop_
_entity_poly.entity_id
_entity_poly.type
_entity_poly.pdbx_seq_one_letter_code
_entity_poly.pdbx_strand_id
1 'polypeptide(L)'
;MASPARPLVAALPMQSPELVVPLPMQRPERQLRDLRPALVFLSGELIAVPIPLEREEVILGRALGADVRINDYKASRRHAKVAKVLNETTKLFDYVLTDFGSRNGTYLNGERISEVILQNGDKITIGEHILRFDLLDEIDREYQRQIHRLISHDDLTGLLSSRSFFSELRRETARAKVEGMPICVLMMDIDFFKNVNDTYGHLTGSKTIEEIGACIMDCVRAGDAAARFGGEEFAAFLLDAEITQALVAAERIREIIEKTEFSVIRQGRPASKHHVTMSIGISSFPDDSKDPIELVEMADSALYRAKREGRNRVCAYRELTQEELSRQLPPRHE
;
A
#
# COMPACT_ATOMS: atom_id res chain seq x y z
N MET A 1 -43.98 -2.48 -82.82
CA MET A 1 -44.84 -2.65 -81.64
C MET A 1 -43.95 -2.66 -80.42
N ALA A 2 -43.85 -1.52 -79.74
CA ALA A 2 -42.95 -1.29 -78.62
C ALA A 2 -43.63 -1.71 -77.31
N SER A 3 -42.93 -2.49 -76.49
CA SER A 3 -43.37 -2.95 -75.17
C SER A 3 -43.14 -1.86 -74.11
N PRO A 4 -44.09 -1.59 -73.19
CA PRO A 4 -43.99 -0.48 -72.25
C PRO A 4 -43.07 -0.79 -71.05
N ALA A 5 -42.39 0.26 -70.59
CA ALA A 5 -41.45 0.26 -69.48
C ALA A 5 -42.13 -0.02 -68.13
N ARG A 6 -41.50 -0.88 -67.31
CA ARG A 6 -41.82 -1.09 -65.88
C ARG A 6 -41.21 0.05 -65.04
N PRO A 7 -41.94 0.68 -64.11
CA PRO A 7 -41.34 1.49 -63.05
C PRO A 7 -41.09 0.60 -61.82
N LEU A 8 -39.92 0.67 -61.18
CA LEU A 8 -39.74 0.04 -59.86
C LEU A 8 -38.79 0.83 -58.94
N VAL A 9 -39.46 1.64 -58.09
CA VAL A 9 -39.28 1.75 -56.63
C VAL A 9 -38.06 2.51 -56.09
N ALA A 10 -38.35 3.72 -55.60
CA ALA A 10 -37.49 4.50 -54.72
C ALA A 10 -37.40 3.82 -53.34
N ALA A 11 -36.17 3.65 -52.85
CA ALA A 11 -35.89 3.13 -51.52
C ALA A 11 -36.34 4.15 -50.45
N LEU A 12 -37.21 3.72 -49.53
CA LEU A 12 -37.52 4.47 -48.32
C LEU A 12 -36.31 4.42 -47.37
N PRO A 13 -35.91 5.53 -46.74
CA PRO A 13 -34.84 5.51 -45.75
C PRO A 13 -35.32 4.78 -44.49
N MET A 14 -34.56 3.75 -44.07
CA MET A 14 -34.72 3.05 -42.79
C MET A 14 -34.51 4.06 -41.65
N GLN A 15 -35.56 4.32 -40.86
CA GLN A 15 -35.42 5.02 -39.58
C GLN A 15 -34.65 4.14 -38.60
N SER A 16 -33.51 4.63 -38.12
CA SER A 16 -32.75 4.04 -37.02
C SER A 16 -33.60 4.06 -35.74
N PRO A 17 -33.68 2.97 -34.96
CA PRO A 17 -34.35 3.02 -33.67
C PRO A 17 -33.57 3.91 -32.70
N GLU A 18 -34.21 4.95 -32.17
CA GLU A 18 -33.67 5.74 -31.06
C GLU A 18 -33.40 4.81 -29.88
N LEU A 19 -32.12 4.71 -29.48
CA LEU A 19 -31.71 4.09 -28.23
C LEU A 19 -32.25 4.96 -27.08
N VAL A 20 -33.36 4.52 -26.49
CA VAL A 20 -33.85 5.05 -25.21
C VAL A 20 -32.82 4.66 -24.15
N VAL A 21 -31.95 5.60 -23.79
CA VAL A 21 -31.08 5.47 -22.62
C VAL A 21 -31.99 5.50 -21.38
N PRO A 22 -32.01 4.47 -20.52
CA PRO A 22 -32.79 4.51 -19.31
C PRO A 22 -32.29 5.66 -18.44
N LEU A 23 -33.21 6.51 -17.95
CA LEU A 23 -32.90 7.48 -16.90
C LEU A 23 -32.22 6.76 -15.72
N PRO A 24 -31.22 7.36 -15.06
CA PRO A 24 -30.53 6.74 -13.95
C PRO A 24 -31.56 6.33 -12.89
N MET A 25 -31.57 5.04 -12.54
CA MET A 25 -32.44 4.49 -11.51
C MET A 25 -32.24 5.31 -10.22
N GLN A 26 -33.28 6.04 -9.81
CA GLN A 26 -33.27 6.73 -8.53
C GLN A 26 -33.13 5.67 -7.43
N ARG A 27 -31.98 5.66 -6.74
CA ARG A 27 -31.74 4.75 -5.62
C ARG A 27 -32.76 5.10 -4.51
N PRO A 28 -33.52 4.13 -3.97
CA PRO A 28 -34.51 4.40 -2.93
C PRO A 28 -33.86 5.05 -1.69
N GLU A 29 -34.56 5.98 -1.03
CA GLU A 29 -34.08 6.82 0.09
C GLU A 29 -33.36 6.05 1.22
N ARG A 30 -33.70 4.77 1.41
CA ARG A 30 -33.07 3.89 2.40
C ARG A 30 -31.60 3.58 2.07
N GLN A 31 -31.24 3.46 0.78
CA GLN A 31 -29.85 3.23 0.33
C GLN A 31 -28.96 4.47 0.48
N LEU A 32 -29.52 5.68 0.42
CA LEU A 32 -28.78 6.94 0.63
C LEU A 32 -28.29 7.11 2.07
N ARG A 33 -28.98 6.52 3.06
CA ARG A 33 -28.60 6.58 4.48
C ARG A 33 -27.40 5.69 4.83
N ASP A 34 -27.14 4.66 4.03
CA ASP A 34 -26.05 3.72 4.26
C ASP A 34 -24.75 4.12 3.55
N LEU A 35 -24.81 5.14 2.68
CA LEU A 35 -23.63 5.69 2.04
C LEU A 35 -22.69 6.29 3.10
N ARG A 36 -21.39 6.03 2.93
CA ARG A 36 -20.33 6.55 3.78
C ARG A 36 -19.46 7.51 2.96
N PRO A 37 -19.31 8.77 3.40
CA PRO A 37 -18.49 9.75 2.71
C PRO A 37 -17.00 9.39 2.85
N ALA A 38 -16.25 9.52 1.76
CA ALA A 38 -14.81 9.37 1.78
C ALA A 38 -14.14 10.32 0.79
N LEU A 39 -12.89 10.66 1.09
CA LEU A 39 -11.97 11.29 0.15
C LEU A 39 -10.97 10.26 -0.37
N VAL A 40 -10.84 10.15 -1.69
CA VAL A 40 -9.88 9.25 -2.33
C VAL A 40 -8.83 10.08 -3.06
N PHE A 41 -7.55 9.90 -2.72
CA PHE A 41 -6.46 10.53 -3.47
C PHE A 41 -6.36 9.89 -4.86
N LEU A 42 -6.42 10.71 -5.91
CA LEU A 42 -6.21 10.31 -7.31
C LEU A 42 -4.74 10.46 -7.74
N SER A 43 -3.93 11.16 -6.94
CA SER A 43 -2.49 11.33 -7.14
C SER A 43 -1.75 11.33 -5.79
N GLY A 44 -0.46 10.99 -5.79
CA GLY A 44 0.41 11.03 -4.60
C GLY A 44 0.64 9.67 -3.90
N GLU A 45 1.04 9.72 -2.63
CA GLU A 45 1.43 8.53 -1.84
C GLU A 45 0.23 7.73 -1.28
N LEU A 46 -0.95 8.35 -1.18
CA LEU A 46 -2.17 7.75 -0.62
C LEU A 46 -3.18 7.28 -1.67
N ILE A 47 -2.70 7.02 -2.90
CA ILE A 47 -3.58 6.61 -4.01
C ILE A 47 -4.42 5.40 -3.61
N ALA A 48 -5.73 5.49 -3.86
CA ALA A 48 -6.71 4.42 -3.70
C ALA A 48 -7.05 3.97 -2.26
N VAL A 49 -6.61 4.70 -1.22
CA VAL A 49 -7.14 4.51 0.14
C VAL A 49 -8.29 5.50 0.37
N PRO A 50 -9.53 5.05 0.58
CA PRO A 50 -10.62 5.94 0.97
C PRO A 50 -10.38 6.45 2.39
N ILE A 51 -10.29 7.76 2.55
CA ILE A 51 -10.20 8.42 3.86
C ILE A 51 -11.63 8.72 4.31
N PRO A 52 -12.15 8.03 5.34
CA PRO A 52 -13.53 8.20 5.74
C PRO A 52 -13.75 9.55 6.43
N LEU A 53 -14.83 10.25 6.06
CA LEU A 53 -15.21 11.54 6.65
C LEU A 53 -16.15 11.33 7.84
N GLU A 54 -15.65 10.69 8.90
CA GLU A 54 -16.46 10.33 10.08
C GLU A 54 -16.67 11.48 11.06
N ARG A 55 -15.77 12.46 11.06
CA ARG A 55 -15.81 13.62 11.95
C ARG A 55 -16.82 14.65 11.42
N GLU A 56 -17.39 15.44 12.32
CA GLU A 56 -18.27 16.57 11.96
C GLU A 56 -17.54 17.60 11.08
N GLU A 57 -16.25 17.79 11.31
CA GLU A 57 -15.37 18.57 10.45
C GLU A 57 -14.05 17.83 10.21
N VAL A 58 -13.61 17.80 8.95
CA VAL A 58 -12.34 17.21 8.52
C VAL A 58 -11.51 18.31 7.86
N ILE A 59 -10.32 18.58 8.42
CA ILE A 59 -9.42 19.64 7.96
C ILE A 59 -8.43 19.09 6.94
N LEU A 60 -8.37 19.74 5.77
CA LEU A 60 -7.41 19.49 4.70
C LEU A 60 -6.25 20.50 4.81
N GLY A 61 -5.00 20.06 4.77
CA GLY A 61 -3.86 20.98 4.73
C GLY A 61 -2.50 20.31 4.89
N ARG A 62 -1.41 21.09 4.72
CA ARG A 62 -0.04 20.55 4.83
C ARG A 62 0.48 20.38 6.24
N ALA A 63 -0.18 20.96 7.24
CA ALA A 63 0.28 20.86 8.62
C ALA A 63 0.11 19.43 9.15
N LEU A 64 1.00 19.03 10.07
CA LEU A 64 0.91 17.73 10.75
C LEU A 64 -0.40 17.54 11.53
N GLY A 65 -1.02 18.62 11.99
CA GLY A 65 -2.29 18.58 12.72
C GLY A 65 -3.55 18.66 11.84
N ALA A 66 -3.43 18.56 10.51
CA ALA A 66 -4.60 18.44 9.63
C ALA A 66 -5.10 16.99 9.63
N ASP A 67 -6.42 16.78 9.58
CA ASP A 67 -7.01 15.44 9.53
C ASP A 67 -6.64 14.71 8.22
N VAL A 68 -6.62 15.44 7.11
CA VAL A 68 -6.14 14.96 5.82
C VAL A 68 -4.92 15.79 5.40
N ARG A 69 -3.75 15.17 5.52
CA ARG A 69 -2.48 15.82 5.22
C ARG A 69 -2.22 15.86 3.71
N ILE A 70 -2.02 17.07 3.19
CA ILE A 70 -1.64 17.31 1.80
C ILE A 70 -0.15 17.66 1.77
N ASN A 71 0.68 16.70 1.36
CA ASN A 71 2.13 16.88 1.30
C ASN A 71 2.52 17.70 0.07
N ASP A 72 2.23 19.00 0.12
CA ASP A 72 2.51 19.96 -0.94
C ASP A 72 2.85 21.32 -0.34
N TYR A 73 3.93 21.95 -0.83
CA TYR A 73 4.31 23.29 -0.41
C TYR A 73 3.32 24.37 -0.89
N LYS A 74 2.56 24.09 -1.95
CA LYS A 74 1.46 24.92 -2.45
C LYS A 74 0.19 24.80 -1.59
N ALA A 75 0.05 23.76 -0.79
CA ALA A 75 -1.03 23.66 0.18
C ALA A 75 -0.78 24.59 1.38
N SER A 76 -1.85 25.11 1.98
CA SER A 76 -1.77 25.94 3.18
C SER A 76 -1.78 25.03 4.41
N ARG A 77 -1.24 25.50 5.55
CA ARG A 77 -1.14 24.68 6.78
C ARG A 77 -2.50 24.11 7.18
N ARG A 78 -3.51 24.97 7.20
CA ARG A 78 -4.93 24.65 7.15
C ARG A 78 -5.44 25.26 5.85
N HIS A 79 -5.87 24.44 4.90
CA HIS A 79 -6.18 24.89 3.55
C HIS A 79 -7.69 24.96 3.32
N ALA A 80 -8.39 23.87 3.61
CA ALA A 80 -9.84 23.79 3.51
C ALA A 80 -10.40 22.89 4.62
N LYS A 81 -11.72 22.84 4.75
CA LYS A 81 -12.43 21.85 5.55
C LYS A 81 -13.56 21.21 4.76
N VAL A 82 -13.88 19.97 5.08
CA VAL A 82 -15.16 19.34 4.72
C VAL A 82 -15.97 19.20 5.99
N ALA A 83 -17.12 19.87 6.05
CA ALA A 83 -18.03 19.83 7.19
C ALA A 83 -19.30 19.05 6.85
N LYS A 84 -19.76 18.23 7.78
CA LYS A 84 -21.01 17.49 7.68
C LYS A 84 -22.15 18.38 8.18
N VAL A 85 -23.17 18.57 7.36
CA VAL A 85 -24.30 19.47 7.64
C VAL A 85 -25.61 18.72 7.44
N LEU A 86 -26.49 18.72 8.44
CA LEU A 86 -27.81 18.10 8.31
C LEU A 86 -28.72 18.97 7.44
N ASN A 87 -29.22 18.42 6.35
CA ASN A 87 -30.21 19.06 5.51
C ASN A 87 -31.60 18.90 6.14
N GLU A 88 -32.21 20.01 6.57
CA GLU A 88 -33.50 19.96 7.28
C GLU A 88 -34.66 19.44 6.41
N THR A 89 -34.56 19.59 5.09
CA THR A 89 -35.58 19.20 4.12
C THR A 89 -35.50 17.71 3.81
N THR A 90 -34.32 17.20 3.47
CA THR A 90 -34.13 15.78 3.07
C THR A 90 -33.90 14.86 4.27
N LYS A 91 -33.57 15.42 5.44
CA LYS A 91 -33.09 14.68 6.63
C LYS A 91 -31.84 13.84 6.36
N LEU A 92 -31.09 14.16 5.30
CA LEU A 92 -29.80 13.57 4.97
C LEU A 92 -28.66 14.55 5.29
N PHE A 93 -27.42 14.06 5.30
CA PHE A 93 -26.25 14.91 5.51
C PHE A 93 -25.68 15.39 4.16
N ASP A 94 -25.51 16.69 4.03
CA ASP A 94 -24.71 17.34 3.01
C ASP A 94 -23.26 17.49 3.50
N TYR A 95 -22.31 17.50 2.57
CA TYR A 95 -20.89 17.70 2.86
C TYR A 95 -20.43 18.99 2.22
N VAL A 96 -20.07 19.97 3.04
CA VAL A 96 -19.72 21.32 2.58
C VAL A 96 -18.20 21.47 2.61
N LEU A 97 -17.61 21.73 1.44
CA LEU A 97 -16.20 22.10 1.31
C LEU A 97 -16.06 23.61 1.46
N THR A 98 -15.26 24.07 2.42
CA THR A 98 -14.97 25.49 2.65
C THR A 98 -13.46 25.75 2.60
N ASP A 99 -13.01 26.69 1.78
CA ASP A 99 -11.62 27.18 1.72
C ASP A 99 -11.34 28.17 2.86
N PHE A 100 -10.20 28.04 3.55
CA PHE A 100 -9.82 28.93 4.66
C PHE A 100 -9.07 30.20 4.22
N GLY A 101 -9.33 30.72 3.02
CA GLY A 101 -8.54 31.81 2.45
C GLY A 101 -7.13 31.36 2.10
N SER A 102 -7.02 30.17 1.53
CA SER A 102 -5.74 29.55 1.24
C SER A 102 -4.93 30.34 0.20
N ARG A 103 -3.60 30.29 0.30
CA ARG A 103 -2.70 31.09 -0.55
C ARG A 103 -2.89 30.82 -2.05
N ASN A 104 -3.09 29.56 -2.41
CA ASN A 104 -3.21 29.13 -3.80
C ASN A 104 -4.65 28.77 -4.21
N GLY A 105 -5.61 28.88 -3.29
CA GLY A 105 -7.01 28.52 -3.52
C GLY A 105 -7.28 27.02 -3.50
N THR A 106 -8.53 26.69 -3.18
CA THR A 106 -9.12 25.36 -3.37
C THR A 106 -9.95 25.36 -4.66
N TYR A 107 -9.83 24.29 -5.45
CA TYR A 107 -10.58 24.16 -6.70
C TYR A 107 -11.48 22.94 -6.66
N LEU A 108 -12.72 23.07 -7.15
CA LEU A 108 -13.65 21.97 -7.35
C LEU A 108 -13.90 21.82 -8.85
N ASN A 109 -13.60 20.65 -9.43
CA ASN A 109 -13.76 20.36 -10.85
C ASN A 109 -13.10 21.40 -11.79
N GLY A 110 -12.03 22.05 -11.33
CA GLY A 110 -11.29 23.08 -12.07
C GLY A 110 -11.68 24.52 -11.75
N GLU A 111 -12.76 24.75 -11.01
CA GLU A 111 -13.22 26.09 -10.64
C GLU A 111 -12.80 26.44 -9.20
N ARG A 112 -12.31 27.67 -8.98
CA ARG A 112 -11.91 28.12 -7.65
C ARG A 112 -13.15 28.34 -6.79
N ILE A 113 -13.18 27.75 -5.60
CA ILE A 113 -14.31 27.85 -4.68
C ILE A 113 -13.92 28.58 -3.39
N SER A 114 -14.92 29.12 -2.69
CA SER A 114 -14.83 29.54 -1.30
C SER A 114 -15.62 28.61 -0.39
N GLU A 115 -16.82 28.22 -0.82
CA GLU A 115 -17.70 27.28 -0.14
C GLU A 115 -18.62 26.61 -1.15
N VAL A 116 -18.80 25.29 -1.06
CA VAL A 116 -19.62 24.51 -2.00
C VAL A 116 -20.09 23.20 -1.37
N ILE A 117 -21.31 22.75 -1.69
CA ILE A 117 -21.81 21.43 -1.32
C ILE A 117 -21.24 20.40 -2.31
N LEU A 118 -20.58 19.37 -1.79
CA LEU A 118 -19.97 18.31 -2.58
C LEU A 118 -21.01 17.31 -3.08
N GLN A 119 -20.83 16.87 -4.32
CA GLN A 119 -21.56 15.78 -4.94
C GLN A 119 -20.64 14.58 -5.17
N ASN A 120 -21.23 13.38 -5.20
CA ASN A 120 -20.49 12.14 -5.45
C ASN A 120 -19.73 12.22 -6.79
N GLY A 121 -18.43 11.97 -6.76
CA GLY A 121 -17.53 12.04 -7.91
C GLY A 121 -16.81 13.38 -8.09
N ASP A 122 -17.11 14.39 -7.27
CA ASP A 122 -16.46 15.70 -7.34
C ASP A 122 -14.95 15.63 -7.09
N LYS A 123 -14.18 16.40 -7.86
CA LYS A 123 -12.72 16.45 -7.78
C LYS A 123 -12.27 17.74 -7.10
N ILE A 124 -11.63 17.59 -5.96
CA ILE A 124 -11.05 18.67 -5.17
C ILE A 124 -9.55 18.74 -5.49
N THR A 125 -9.10 19.87 -6.02
CA THR A 125 -7.68 20.11 -6.33
C THR A 125 -7.10 21.11 -5.35
N ILE A 126 -5.99 20.72 -4.69
CA ILE A 126 -5.22 21.55 -3.76
C ILE A 126 -3.73 21.38 -4.10
N GLY A 127 -3.12 22.42 -4.65
CA GLY A 127 -1.76 22.31 -5.20
C GLY A 127 -1.73 21.35 -6.38
N GLU A 128 -0.83 20.36 -6.33
CA GLU A 128 -0.69 19.28 -7.32
C GLU A 128 -1.51 18.02 -6.97
N HIS A 129 -2.22 18.02 -5.83
CA HIS A 129 -2.99 16.87 -5.37
C HIS A 129 -4.45 16.99 -5.80
N ILE A 130 -4.99 15.88 -6.28
CA ILE A 130 -6.41 15.76 -6.66
C ILE A 130 -7.04 14.69 -5.76
N LEU A 131 -8.08 15.07 -5.04
CA LEU A 131 -8.91 14.17 -4.24
C LEU A 131 -10.29 14.05 -4.89
N ARG A 132 -10.89 12.87 -4.87
CA ARG A 132 -12.29 12.67 -5.26
C ARG A 132 -13.15 12.46 -4.02
N PHE A 133 -14.27 13.17 -3.94
CA PHE A 133 -15.29 12.91 -2.93
C PHE A 133 -16.22 11.81 -3.41
N ASP A 134 -16.31 10.72 -2.65
CA ASP A 134 -17.17 9.59 -2.95
C ASP A 134 -18.14 9.32 -1.79
N LEU A 135 -19.38 8.95 -2.13
CA LEU A 135 -20.39 8.41 -1.23
C LEU A 135 -20.46 6.90 -1.48
N LEU A 136 -19.81 6.13 -0.61
CA LEU A 136 -19.55 4.71 -0.81
C LEU A 136 -20.60 3.85 -0.13
N ASP A 137 -21.22 2.93 -0.87
CA ASP A 137 -22.04 1.88 -0.26
C ASP A 137 -21.18 0.72 0.30
N GLU A 138 -21.83 -0.33 0.79
CA GLU A 138 -21.11 -1.50 1.32
C GLU A 138 -20.31 -2.25 0.24
N ILE A 139 -20.85 -2.34 -0.98
CA ILE A 139 -20.21 -3.00 -2.12
C ILE A 139 -19.00 -2.17 -2.55
N ASP A 140 -19.15 -0.84 -2.65
CA ASP A 140 -18.04 0.07 -2.99
C ASP A 140 -16.89 -0.06 -1.98
N ARG A 141 -17.20 -0.11 -0.68
CA ARG A 141 -16.19 -0.27 0.38
C ARG A 141 -15.49 -1.62 0.34
N GLU A 142 -16.22 -2.69 0.04
CA GLU A 142 -15.62 -4.02 -0.15
C GLU A 142 -14.69 -4.01 -1.38
N TYR A 143 -15.16 -3.46 -2.50
CA TYR A 143 -14.37 -3.33 -3.72
C TYR A 143 -13.11 -2.49 -3.51
N GLN A 144 -13.20 -1.35 -2.82
CA GLN A 144 -12.04 -0.54 -2.45
C GLN A 144 -11.09 -1.26 -1.50
N ARG A 145 -11.60 -2.04 -0.53
CA ARG A 145 -10.75 -2.88 0.33
C ARG A 145 -10.01 -3.94 -0.47
N GLN A 146 -10.64 -4.52 -1.50
CA GLN A 146 -9.98 -5.46 -2.41
C GLN A 146 -8.92 -4.78 -3.27
N ILE A 147 -9.22 -3.63 -3.87
CA ILE A 147 -8.23 -2.82 -4.62
C ILE A 147 -7.05 -2.48 -3.71
N HIS A 148 -7.33 -2.02 -2.49
CA HIS A 148 -6.28 -1.67 -1.54
C HIS A 148 -5.40 -2.88 -1.23
N ARG A 149 -5.97 -4.08 -1.03
CA ARG A 149 -5.19 -5.30 -0.80
C ARG A 149 -4.28 -5.61 -1.98
N LEU A 150 -4.78 -5.52 -3.22
CA LEU A 150 -4.02 -5.75 -4.45
C LEU A 150 -2.86 -4.75 -4.64
N ILE A 151 -3.04 -3.51 -4.20
CA ILE A 151 -1.96 -2.51 -4.22
C ILE A 151 -0.98 -2.76 -3.06
N SER A 152 -1.52 -3.17 -1.91
CA SER A 152 -0.77 -3.19 -0.68
C SER A 152 0.12 -4.41 -0.53
N HIS A 153 -0.25 -5.52 -1.16
CA HIS A 153 0.43 -6.80 -1.02
C HIS A 153 0.95 -7.29 -2.37
N ASP A 154 2.02 -8.08 -2.33
CA ASP A 154 2.55 -8.80 -3.48
C ASP A 154 1.69 -10.03 -3.77
N ASP A 155 1.20 -10.16 -5.00
CA ASP A 155 0.28 -11.22 -5.41
C ASP A 155 0.86 -12.64 -5.27
N LEU A 156 2.20 -12.79 -5.33
CA LEU A 156 2.85 -14.10 -5.26
C LEU A 156 3.02 -14.58 -3.83
N THR A 157 3.40 -13.69 -2.92
CA THR A 157 3.79 -14.05 -1.55
C THR A 157 2.72 -13.69 -0.51
N GLY A 158 1.80 -12.79 -0.84
CA GLY A 158 0.85 -12.22 0.12
C GLY A 158 1.48 -11.28 1.15
N LEU A 159 2.79 -11.06 1.11
CA LEU A 159 3.49 -10.05 1.92
C LEU A 159 3.18 -8.65 1.43
N LEU A 160 3.58 -7.62 2.18
CA LEU A 160 3.46 -6.24 1.69
C LEU A 160 4.24 -6.03 0.38
N SER A 161 3.73 -5.15 -0.47
CA SER A 161 4.49 -4.62 -1.59
C SER A 161 5.56 -3.64 -1.07
N SER A 162 6.66 -3.49 -1.83
CA SER A 162 7.73 -2.54 -1.49
C SER A 162 7.20 -1.11 -1.22
N ARG A 163 6.19 -0.67 -1.98
CA ARG A 163 5.54 0.63 -1.76
C ARG A 163 4.88 0.72 -0.38
N SER A 164 4.12 -0.30 0.00
CA SER A 164 3.44 -0.34 1.31
C SER A 164 4.44 -0.42 2.44
N PHE A 165 5.50 -1.21 2.28
CA PHE A 165 6.58 -1.30 3.26
C PHE A 165 7.15 0.07 3.61
N PHE A 166 7.50 0.89 2.60
CA PHE A 166 8.00 2.24 2.85
C PHE A 166 6.97 3.17 3.50
N SER A 167 5.70 3.07 3.09
CA SER A 167 4.61 3.86 3.67
C SER A 167 4.44 3.56 5.16
N GLU A 168 4.42 2.28 5.53
CA GLU A 168 4.29 1.84 6.91
C GLU A 168 5.55 2.16 7.72
N LEU A 169 6.74 1.91 7.20
CA LEU A 169 7.99 2.24 7.89
C LEU A 169 8.10 3.73 8.21
N ARG A 170 7.71 4.63 7.30
CA ARG A 170 7.66 6.08 7.58
C ARG A 170 6.67 6.42 8.71
N ARG A 171 5.51 5.77 8.72
CA ARG A 171 4.49 5.98 9.76
C ARG A 171 5.00 5.51 11.12
N GLU A 172 5.56 4.30 11.19
CA GLU A 172 6.01 3.71 12.45
C GLU A 172 7.27 4.39 12.98
N THR A 173 8.24 4.77 12.12
CA THR A 173 9.42 5.56 12.56
C THR A 173 9.03 6.94 13.10
N ALA A 174 8.03 7.60 12.51
CA ALA A 174 7.50 8.85 13.04
C ALA A 174 6.86 8.68 14.43
N ARG A 175 6.17 7.56 14.66
CA ARG A 175 5.58 7.20 15.95
C ARG A 175 6.66 6.84 16.98
N ALA A 176 7.57 5.94 16.62
CA ALA A 176 8.73 5.52 17.41
C ALA A 176 9.58 6.70 17.90
N LYS A 177 9.75 7.73 17.06
CA LYS A 177 10.45 8.96 17.43
C LYS A 177 9.80 9.71 18.61
N VAL A 178 8.48 9.67 18.71
CA VAL A 178 7.72 10.31 19.79
C VAL A 178 7.69 9.43 21.04
N GLU A 179 7.51 8.13 20.86
CA GLU A 179 7.36 7.16 21.96
C GLU A 179 8.70 6.67 22.52
N GLY A 180 9.81 6.93 21.81
CA GLY A 180 11.14 6.44 22.19
C GLY A 180 11.32 4.93 21.99
N MET A 181 10.53 4.32 21.10
CA MET A 181 10.58 2.88 20.83
C MET A 181 11.53 2.56 19.67
N PRO A 182 12.42 1.57 19.80
CA PRO A 182 13.33 1.20 18.73
C PRO A 182 12.59 0.42 17.62
N ILE A 183 13.07 0.57 16.39
CA ILE A 183 12.61 -0.21 15.22
C ILE A 183 13.85 -0.77 14.53
N CYS A 184 13.83 -2.05 14.15
CA CYS A 184 14.90 -2.62 13.33
C CYS A 184 14.39 -2.95 11.93
N VAL A 185 15.20 -2.66 10.90
CA VAL A 185 14.91 -2.97 9.50
C VAL A 185 15.81 -4.11 9.06
N LEU A 186 15.22 -5.11 8.41
CA LEU A 186 15.90 -6.26 7.83
C LEU A 186 15.77 -6.18 6.30
N MET A 187 16.90 -6.30 5.60
CA MET A 187 16.96 -6.52 4.16
C MET A 187 17.48 -7.93 3.89
N MET A 188 16.81 -8.66 3.01
CA MET A 188 17.00 -10.10 2.84
C MET A 188 17.04 -10.47 1.37
N ASP A 189 17.90 -11.42 0.99
CA ASP A 189 17.99 -11.89 -0.39
C ASP A 189 18.35 -13.38 -0.45
N ILE A 190 17.69 -14.08 -1.38
CA ILE A 190 17.90 -15.52 -1.59
C ILE A 190 19.24 -15.76 -2.28
N ASP A 191 20.12 -16.48 -1.60
CA ASP A 191 21.45 -16.77 -2.10
C ASP A 191 21.42 -17.65 -3.35
N PHE A 192 22.06 -17.16 -4.42
CA PHE A 192 22.15 -17.85 -5.71
C PHE A 192 20.81 -18.20 -6.36
N PHE A 193 19.76 -17.40 -6.14
CA PHE A 193 18.42 -17.66 -6.68
C PHE A 193 18.36 -17.89 -8.19
N LYS A 194 19.22 -17.22 -8.96
CA LYS A 194 19.36 -17.47 -10.40
C LYS A 194 19.60 -18.95 -10.73
N ASN A 195 20.39 -19.67 -9.90
CA ASN A 195 20.63 -21.09 -10.10
C ASN A 195 19.36 -21.93 -9.95
N VAL A 196 18.41 -21.52 -9.10
CA VAL A 196 17.11 -22.19 -8.97
C VAL A 196 16.32 -22.06 -10.26
N ASN A 197 16.25 -20.85 -10.82
CA ASN A 197 15.58 -20.59 -12.10
C ASN A 197 16.25 -21.36 -13.25
N ASP A 198 17.59 -21.30 -13.33
CA ASP A 198 18.34 -21.95 -14.41
C ASP A 198 18.25 -23.48 -14.34
N THR A 199 18.20 -24.05 -13.12
CA THR A 199 18.17 -25.51 -12.90
C THR A 199 16.76 -26.10 -13.01
N TYR A 200 15.77 -25.43 -12.41
CA TYR A 200 14.42 -25.99 -12.22
C TYR A 200 13.34 -25.28 -13.04
N GLY A 201 13.62 -24.06 -13.52
CA GLY A 201 12.70 -23.22 -14.29
C GLY A 201 11.94 -22.22 -13.41
N HIS A 202 11.44 -21.15 -14.03
CA HIS A 202 10.78 -20.04 -13.34
C HIS A 202 9.56 -20.43 -12.50
N LEU A 203 8.81 -21.48 -12.87
CA LEU A 203 7.69 -21.96 -12.05
C LEU A 203 8.16 -22.45 -10.68
N THR A 204 9.30 -23.13 -10.62
CA THR A 204 9.90 -23.55 -9.35
C THR A 204 10.48 -22.35 -8.60
N GLY A 205 11.09 -21.40 -9.32
CA GLY A 205 11.55 -20.14 -8.72
C GLY A 205 10.43 -19.37 -8.04
N SER A 206 9.31 -19.14 -8.72
CA SER A 206 8.13 -18.49 -8.15
C SER A 206 7.57 -19.26 -6.95
N LYS A 207 7.51 -20.60 -7.02
CA LYS A 207 7.05 -21.41 -5.89
C LYS A 207 7.99 -21.29 -4.68
N THR A 208 9.29 -21.24 -4.92
CA THR A 208 10.30 -21.06 -3.87
C THR A 208 10.13 -19.69 -3.20
N ILE A 209 9.90 -18.62 -3.97
CA ILE A 209 9.62 -17.28 -3.44
C ILE A 209 8.35 -17.27 -2.58
N GLU A 210 7.27 -17.90 -3.06
CA GLU A 210 6.01 -18.04 -2.30
C GLU A 210 6.23 -18.77 -0.96
N GLU A 211 6.92 -19.92 -0.99
CA GLU A 211 7.22 -20.70 0.22
C GLU A 211 8.12 -19.93 1.21
N ILE A 212 9.08 -19.16 0.71
CA ILE A 212 9.93 -18.29 1.54
C ILE A 212 9.13 -17.16 2.16
N GLY A 213 8.21 -16.54 1.42
CA GLY A 213 7.32 -15.51 1.94
C GLY A 213 6.52 -16.00 3.14
N ALA A 214 5.97 -17.21 3.05
CA ALA A 214 5.28 -17.87 4.17
C ALA A 214 6.22 -18.12 5.36
N CYS A 215 7.43 -18.62 5.12
CA CYS A 215 8.42 -18.86 6.17
C CYS A 215 8.79 -17.56 6.92
N ILE A 216 8.98 -16.45 6.20
CA ILE A 216 9.28 -15.14 6.79
C ILE A 216 8.09 -14.68 7.64
N MET A 217 6.86 -14.81 7.13
CA MET A 217 5.65 -14.40 7.84
C MET A 217 5.48 -15.15 9.17
N ASP A 218 5.74 -16.47 9.18
CA ASP A 218 5.68 -17.29 10.40
C ASP A 218 6.77 -16.93 11.42
N CYS A 219 7.87 -16.32 10.96
CA CYS A 219 8.96 -15.91 11.82
C CYS A 219 8.73 -14.56 12.49
N VAL A 220 8.03 -13.63 11.85
CA VAL A 220 7.77 -12.29 12.40
C VAL A 220 6.63 -12.30 13.43
N ARG A 221 6.51 -11.27 14.27
CA ARG A 221 5.43 -11.18 15.28
C ARG A 221 4.18 -10.54 14.70
N ALA A 222 3.06 -10.74 15.37
CA ALA A 222 1.89 -9.91 15.15
C ALA A 222 2.24 -8.44 15.44
N GLY A 223 2.10 -7.57 14.44
CA GLY A 223 2.46 -6.15 14.51
C GLY A 223 3.77 -5.80 13.81
N ASP A 224 4.68 -6.76 13.63
CA ASP A 224 5.81 -6.60 12.70
C ASP A 224 5.29 -6.64 11.25
N ALA A 225 6.11 -6.16 10.31
CA ALA A 225 5.76 -6.18 8.90
C ALA A 225 6.85 -6.87 8.08
N ALA A 226 6.43 -7.61 7.06
CA ALA A 226 7.28 -8.21 6.06
C ALA A 226 6.76 -7.89 4.65
N ALA A 227 7.69 -7.74 3.71
CA ALA A 227 7.42 -7.31 2.35
C ALA A 227 8.27 -8.07 1.35
N ARG A 228 7.74 -8.25 0.14
CA ARG A 228 8.56 -8.56 -1.03
C ARG A 228 9.06 -7.24 -1.61
N PHE A 229 10.37 -7.03 -1.53
CA PHE A 229 10.98 -5.75 -1.87
C PHE A 229 11.22 -5.61 -3.37
N GLY A 230 11.63 -6.69 -4.04
CA GLY A 230 11.76 -6.75 -5.50
C GLY A 230 12.38 -8.07 -5.94
N GLY A 231 11.87 -8.69 -7.02
CA GLY A 231 12.44 -9.96 -7.52
C GLY A 231 12.46 -11.06 -6.44
N GLU A 232 13.66 -11.42 -6.01
CA GLU A 232 14.01 -12.38 -4.94
C GLU A 232 14.37 -11.73 -3.58
N GLU A 233 14.24 -10.41 -3.47
CA GLU A 233 14.55 -9.62 -2.27
C GLU A 233 13.32 -9.43 -1.39
N PHE A 234 13.53 -9.51 -0.08
CA PHE A 234 12.53 -9.32 0.94
C PHE A 234 13.00 -8.26 1.94
N ALA A 235 12.04 -7.62 2.60
CA ALA A 235 12.31 -6.70 3.68
C ALA A 235 11.38 -6.98 4.86
N ALA A 236 11.82 -6.63 6.06
CA ALA A 236 10.96 -6.62 7.24
C ALA A 236 11.32 -5.45 8.15
N PHE A 237 10.37 -4.98 8.96
CA PHE A 237 10.70 -4.14 10.10
C PHE A 237 10.06 -4.72 11.36
N LEU A 238 10.81 -4.65 12.45
CA LEU A 238 10.42 -5.17 13.76
C LEU A 238 10.13 -3.99 14.67
N LEU A 239 8.93 -3.96 15.23
CA LEU A 239 8.50 -2.89 16.14
C LEU A 239 8.94 -3.20 17.57
N ASP A 240 9.31 -2.15 18.31
CA ASP A 240 9.75 -2.25 19.70
C ASP A 240 10.86 -3.31 19.89
N ALA A 241 11.85 -3.24 19.00
CA ALA A 241 12.93 -4.21 18.91
C ALA A 241 14.30 -3.54 18.90
N GLU A 242 15.12 -3.85 19.89
CA GLU A 242 16.55 -3.56 19.88
C GLU A 242 17.27 -4.44 18.84
N ILE A 243 18.44 -3.99 18.37
CA ILE A 243 19.21 -4.70 17.33
C ILE A 243 19.60 -6.13 17.70
N THR A 244 19.79 -6.42 18.99
CA THR A 244 20.07 -7.76 19.53
C THR A 244 18.86 -8.70 19.36
N GLN A 245 17.64 -8.18 19.55
CA GLN A 245 16.40 -8.92 19.30
C GLN A 245 16.19 -9.14 17.80
N ALA A 246 16.53 -8.13 16.99
CA ALA A 246 16.48 -8.23 15.54
C ALA A 246 17.45 -9.28 14.99
N LEU A 247 18.66 -9.38 15.55
CA LEU A 247 19.61 -10.45 15.21
C LEU A 247 19.04 -11.83 15.47
N VAL A 248 18.40 -12.05 16.63
CA VAL A 248 17.77 -13.35 16.94
C VAL A 248 16.64 -13.66 15.97
N ALA A 249 15.81 -12.67 15.62
CA ALA A 249 14.74 -12.86 14.65
C ALA A 249 15.29 -13.16 13.24
N ALA A 250 16.33 -12.45 12.80
CA ALA A 250 16.98 -12.66 11.53
C ALA A 250 17.66 -14.03 11.45
N GLU A 251 18.39 -14.45 12.49
CA GLU A 251 19.01 -15.78 12.53
C GLU A 251 17.96 -16.89 12.52
N ARG A 252 16.82 -16.69 13.21
CA ARG A 252 15.69 -17.63 13.12
C ARG A 252 15.18 -17.75 11.69
N ILE A 253 14.97 -16.64 10.97
CA ILE A 253 14.54 -16.64 9.57
C ILE A 253 15.56 -17.40 8.71
N ARG A 254 16.84 -17.04 8.84
CA ARG A 254 17.95 -17.65 8.09
C ARG A 254 18.01 -19.16 8.30
N GLU A 255 17.99 -19.62 9.55
CA GLU A 255 18.04 -21.04 9.89
C GLU A 255 16.82 -21.82 9.40
N ILE A 256 15.62 -21.24 9.51
CA ILE A 256 14.39 -21.89 9.02
C ILE A 256 14.47 -22.06 7.51
N ILE A 257 14.87 -21.03 6.77
CA ILE A 257 15.04 -21.13 5.31
C ILE A 257 16.10 -22.16 4.95
N GLU A 258 17.26 -22.14 5.60
CA GLU A 258 18.34 -23.11 5.35
C GLU A 258 17.90 -24.57 5.57
N LYS A 259 17.09 -24.82 6.59
CA LYS A 259 16.60 -26.16 6.95
C LYS A 259 15.37 -26.61 6.14
N THR A 260 14.76 -25.71 5.37
CA THR A 260 13.49 -25.99 4.68
C THR A 260 13.74 -26.63 3.31
N GLU A 261 12.98 -27.70 3.02
CA GLU A 261 12.95 -28.37 1.72
C GLU A 261 11.87 -27.77 0.81
N PHE A 262 12.30 -26.96 -0.16
CA PHE A 262 11.44 -26.24 -1.09
C PHE A 262 10.98 -27.11 -2.25
N SER A 263 9.75 -26.88 -2.71
CA SER A 263 9.08 -27.75 -3.67
C SER A 263 9.51 -27.45 -5.12
N VAL A 264 9.89 -28.49 -5.87
CA VAL A 264 10.16 -28.37 -7.30
C VAL A 264 8.89 -28.62 -8.11
N ILE A 265 8.50 -27.65 -8.95
CA ILE A 265 7.33 -27.74 -9.82
C ILE A 265 7.77 -28.13 -11.24
N ARG A 266 7.54 -29.39 -11.62
CA ARG A 266 7.76 -29.91 -12.99
C ARG A 266 6.64 -30.84 -13.43
N GLN A 267 6.03 -30.54 -14.59
CA GLN A 267 4.99 -31.40 -15.17
C GLN A 267 5.55 -32.78 -15.55
N GLY A 268 4.81 -33.84 -15.20
CA GLY A 268 5.13 -35.22 -15.61
C GLY A 268 6.35 -35.85 -14.91
N ARG A 269 6.88 -35.25 -13.85
CA ARG A 269 7.98 -35.81 -13.04
C ARG A 269 7.55 -36.03 -11.59
N PRO A 270 8.17 -36.99 -10.88
CA PRO A 270 7.92 -37.20 -9.46
C PRO A 270 8.28 -35.94 -8.65
N ALA A 271 7.60 -35.78 -7.52
CA ALA A 271 7.88 -34.69 -6.57
C ALA A 271 9.36 -34.74 -6.16
N SER A 272 10.01 -33.58 -6.20
CA SER A 272 11.40 -33.41 -5.76
C SER A 272 11.53 -32.14 -4.94
N LYS A 273 12.60 -32.07 -4.16
CA LYS A 273 12.90 -30.98 -3.23
C LYS A 273 14.26 -30.38 -3.53
N HIS A 274 14.44 -29.11 -3.16
CA HIS A 274 15.72 -28.41 -3.22
C HIS A 274 15.90 -27.52 -1.99
N HIS A 275 17.12 -27.05 -1.78
CA HIS A 275 17.48 -26.18 -0.66
C HIS A 275 18.02 -24.85 -1.17
N VAL A 276 17.72 -23.78 -0.46
CA VAL A 276 18.34 -22.47 -0.66
C VAL A 276 18.76 -21.90 0.69
N THR A 277 19.59 -20.87 0.65
CA THR A 277 20.00 -20.11 1.83
C THR A 277 19.67 -18.64 1.61
N MET A 278 19.75 -17.84 2.65
CA MET A 278 19.42 -16.42 2.59
C MET A 278 20.48 -15.62 3.34
N SER A 279 20.86 -14.48 2.76
CA SER A 279 21.69 -13.48 3.43
C SER A 279 20.79 -12.38 3.97
N ILE A 280 21.12 -11.82 5.15
CA ILE A 280 20.31 -10.80 5.82
C ILE A 280 21.19 -9.66 6.32
N GLY A 281 20.77 -8.43 6.07
CA GLY A 281 21.33 -7.21 6.62
C GLY A 281 20.36 -6.52 7.57
N ILE A 282 20.86 -5.92 8.66
CA ILE A 282 20.06 -5.26 9.69
C ILE A 282 20.51 -3.82 9.89
N SER A 283 19.58 -2.90 10.09
CA SER A 283 19.82 -1.57 10.66
C SER A 283 18.80 -1.25 11.75
N SER A 284 19.06 -0.21 12.55
CA SER A 284 18.29 0.11 13.75
C SER A 284 17.99 1.61 13.87
N PHE A 285 16.73 1.92 14.12
CA PHE A 285 16.26 3.22 14.56
C PHE A 285 16.29 3.29 16.10
N PRO A 286 16.77 4.38 16.71
CA PRO A 286 17.37 5.56 16.08
C PRO A 286 18.90 5.51 15.97
N ASP A 287 19.53 4.40 16.36
CA ASP A 287 20.98 4.29 16.56
C ASP A 287 21.78 4.43 15.25
N ASP A 288 21.35 3.77 14.18
CA ASP A 288 22.01 3.83 12.87
C ASP A 288 21.54 5.05 12.06
N SER A 289 20.22 5.29 11.98
CA SER A 289 19.64 6.51 11.40
C SER A 289 18.25 6.82 11.96
N LYS A 290 17.86 8.09 11.83
CA LYS A 290 16.50 8.59 12.12
C LYS A 290 15.64 8.75 10.87
N ASP A 291 16.22 8.56 9.69
CA ASP A 291 15.52 8.63 8.42
C ASP A 291 15.17 7.21 7.92
N PRO A 292 13.89 6.93 7.61
CA PRO A 292 13.47 5.59 7.20
C PRO A 292 14.05 5.14 5.85
N ILE A 293 14.43 6.05 4.95
CA ILE A 293 15.09 5.67 3.68
C ILE A 293 16.53 5.26 3.99
N GLU A 294 17.27 6.06 4.77
CA GLU A 294 18.64 5.73 5.16
C GLU A 294 18.73 4.40 5.93
N LEU A 295 17.75 4.09 6.78
CA LEU A 295 17.70 2.79 7.47
C LEU A 295 17.67 1.61 6.48
N VAL A 296 16.86 1.70 5.43
CA VAL A 296 16.78 0.66 4.39
C VAL A 296 18.12 0.55 3.65
N GLU A 297 18.74 1.68 3.28
CA GLU A 297 20.05 1.71 2.61
C GLU A 297 21.19 1.12 3.48
N MET A 298 21.16 1.37 4.79
CA MET A 298 22.10 0.80 5.76
C MET A 298 21.89 -0.71 5.92
N ALA A 299 20.64 -1.17 6.01
CA ALA A 299 20.33 -2.60 6.05
C ALA A 299 20.76 -3.30 4.75
N ASP A 300 20.55 -2.69 3.59
CA ASP A 300 21.03 -3.20 2.29
C ASP A 300 22.56 -3.26 2.22
N SER A 301 23.25 -2.24 2.72
CA SER A 301 24.71 -2.25 2.84
C SER A 301 25.22 -3.40 3.72
N ALA A 302 24.51 -3.71 4.79
CA ALA A 302 24.81 -4.84 5.66
C ALA A 302 24.51 -6.18 4.98
N LEU A 303 23.43 -6.27 4.18
CA LEU A 303 23.10 -7.44 3.36
C LEU A 303 24.19 -7.71 2.31
N TYR A 304 24.67 -6.65 1.66
CA TYR A 304 25.77 -6.75 0.72
C TYR A 304 27.04 -7.30 1.38
N ARG A 305 27.36 -6.87 2.60
CA ARG A 305 28.45 -7.45 3.40
C ARG A 305 28.20 -8.93 3.71
N ALA A 306 26.99 -9.31 4.12
CA ALA A 306 26.64 -10.71 4.34
C ALA A 306 26.91 -11.59 3.09
N LYS A 307 26.52 -11.10 1.91
CA LYS A 307 26.80 -11.77 0.63
C LYS A 307 28.29 -11.88 0.32
N ARG A 308 29.09 -10.85 0.65
CA ARG A 308 30.53 -10.84 0.39
C ARG A 308 31.34 -11.72 1.32
N GLU A 309 30.90 -11.88 2.56
CA GLU A 309 31.64 -12.64 3.56
C GLU A 309 31.36 -14.14 3.54
N GLY A 310 30.54 -14.61 2.60
CA GLY A 310 30.29 -16.03 2.40
C GLY A 310 28.82 -16.42 2.32
N ARG A 311 27.89 -15.44 2.30
CA ARG A 311 26.45 -15.68 2.25
C ARG A 311 25.92 -16.44 3.47
N ASN A 312 24.64 -16.80 3.45
CA ASN A 312 23.97 -17.58 4.50
C ASN A 312 24.32 -17.07 5.91
N ARG A 313 24.17 -15.76 6.13
CA ARG A 313 24.51 -15.11 7.39
C ARG A 313 23.73 -13.83 7.59
N VAL A 314 23.71 -13.39 8.83
CA VAL A 314 23.17 -12.10 9.24
C VAL A 314 24.31 -11.12 9.53
N CYS A 315 24.19 -9.88 9.06
CA CYS A 315 25.09 -8.80 9.41
C CYS A 315 24.30 -7.57 9.90
N ALA A 316 24.65 -7.03 11.06
CA ALA A 316 24.17 -5.72 11.53
C ALA A 316 25.02 -4.60 10.91
N TYR A 317 24.41 -3.49 10.48
CA TYR A 317 25.10 -2.36 9.85
C TYR A 317 26.25 -1.85 10.72
N ARG A 318 25.94 -1.43 11.95
CA ARG A 318 26.92 -1.09 12.97
C ARG A 318 27.53 -2.32 13.63
N GLU A 319 28.76 -2.15 14.11
CA GLU A 319 29.37 -3.11 15.02
C GLU A 319 28.67 -3.07 16.37
N LEU A 320 28.46 -4.26 16.94
CA LEU A 320 27.84 -4.43 18.25
C LEU A 320 28.92 -4.59 19.31
N THR A 321 28.68 -3.99 20.48
CA THR A 321 29.54 -4.15 21.64
C THR A 321 29.41 -5.56 22.22
N GLN A 322 30.45 -6.01 22.93
CA GLN A 322 30.40 -7.30 23.65
C GLN A 322 29.27 -7.35 24.68
N GLU A 323 28.95 -6.20 25.30
CA GLU A 323 27.87 -6.09 26.26
C GLU A 323 26.50 -6.36 25.60
N GLU A 324 26.22 -5.75 24.45
CA GLU A 324 25.00 -5.98 23.67
C GLU A 324 24.86 -7.46 23.27
N LEU A 325 25.94 -8.09 22.79
CA LEU A 325 25.93 -9.49 22.37
C LEU A 325 25.75 -10.46 23.55
N SER A 326 26.22 -10.09 24.73
CA SER A 326 26.13 -10.93 25.94
C SER A 326 24.82 -10.79 26.71
N ARG A 327 23.97 -9.81 26.32
CA ARG A 327 22.73 -9.50 27.04
C ARG A 327 21.72 -10.63 26.88
N GLN A 328 21.25 -11.20 28.01
CA GLN A 328 20.16 -12.16 27.97
C GLN A 328 18.88 -11.46 27.53
N LEU A 329 18.34 -11.90 26.40
CA LEU A 329 17.08 -11.39 25.89
C LEU A 329 15.92 -12.04 26.64
N PRO A 330 14.88 -11.27 27.01
CA PRO A 330 13.68 -11.85 27.58
C PRO A 330 13.05 -12.84 26.58
N PRO A 331 12.41 -13.92 27.06
CA PRO A 331 11.68 -14.83 26.20
C PRO A 331 10.59 -14.06 25.43
N ARG A 332 10.32 -14.50 24.19
CA ARG A 332 9.25 -13.93 23.37
C ARG A 332 7.94 -14.05 24.15
N HIS A 333 7.32 -12.92 24.49
CA HIS A 333 5.90 -12.91 24.85
C HIS A 333 5.14 -13.16 23.54
N GLU A 334 4.42 -14.27 23.47
CA GLU A 334 3.57 -14.66 22.33
C GLU A 334 2.37 -13.73 22.15
#